data_AF-A0A7C1X5G2-F1
#
_entry.id   AF-A0A7C1X5G2-F1
#
_cell.length_a   1.000
_cell.length_b   1.000
_cell.length_c   1.000
_cell.angle_alpha   90.00
_cell.angle_beta   90.00
_cell.angle_gamma   90.00
#
_symmetry.space_group_name_H-M   'P 1'
#
loop_
_entity.id
_entity.type
_entity.pdbx_description
1 polymer ?
#
loop_
_entity_poly.entity_id
_entity_poly.type
_entity_poly.pdbx_seq_one_letter_code
_entity_poly.pdbx_strand_id
1 'polypeptide(L)'
;MLRTGISLAVLVLLLIGSLWIVYQVDQLDEAAPVLGIRERTAQARTVNPSPAAGRPIEPREGPAMRSAEREREAAAPPPSIVKGATPGGAVLAGTVRVSGEDGPVPLSGAAVELVIDGAGTLSATTDSDGRFRFEDLTTGGAALSARALHEPESDPQFFSLEPNARIEDVVIDLVSGVRVEGEVLENIPNRAGRRVVARQVEGLDRWTADVDDTGRFTLFLAPGTYRIFLDWAPDTGAPDDFVVAYAERAEKVVEVRPGRVMRITLGDEPPDAVHVQGRVLAGDRPEAGLVVHVLPESGTRPITMARTGPDGSFRVVLPAPGSVRFAVGEDPSTQVLFPREIAGGDNAGLELRLPTASLSGRVLAPDGSGAAGRSVLLTPTEEPVGSRRLGVVRRTVSDDAGNWRIAHLRAGTYRLRLGGIGVVDPDDGLGVRILRDVVLTDGEQREGLRVTLPVAAEVRVQVTDRSGAPLPDALVFARDPNGIDERIWAPEVRTGSDGWATLGGLGTGRVTILAVLGDRRARARTALSAGDRTEVRITLP
;
A
#
# COMPACT_ATOMS: atom_id res chain seq x y z
N MET A 1 6.63 39.14 8.49
CA MET A 1 7.40 37.93 8.14
C MET A 1 6.74 36.75 8.84
N LEU A 2 5.85 36.04 8.14
CA LEU A 2 5.06 34.95 8.70
C LEU A 2 5.94 33.71 8.91
N ARG A 3 5.99 33.21 10.15
CA ARG A 3 6.46 31.86 10.49
C ARG A 3 5.28 30.91 10.35
N THR A 4 5.33 30.01 9.37
CA THR A 4 4.41 28.88 9.27
C THR A 4 4.92 27.76 10.18
N GLY A 5 4.29 27.62 11.35
CA GLY A 5 4.48 26.46 12.22
C GLY A 5 3.66 25.30 11.66
N ILE A 6 4.34 24.28 11.14
CA ILE A 6 3.71 23.01 10.79
C ILE A 6 3.46 22.27 12.12
N SER A 7 2.19 22.00 12.43
CA SER A 7 1.78 21.25 13.61
C SER A 7 2.34 19.82 13.59
N LEU A 8 2.72 19.30 14.76
CA LEU A 8 3.20 17.91 14.96
C LEU A 8 2.23 16.87 14.35
N ALA A 9 0.93 17.16 14.29
CA ALA A 9 -0.08 16.30 13.66
C ALA A 9 0.11 16.15 12.13
N VAL A 10 0.57 17.21 11.45
CA VAL A 10 0.84 17.19 10.00
C VAL A 10 2.13 16.40 9.70
N LEU A 11 3.10 16.42 10.60
CA LEU A 11 4.32 15.62 10.51
C LEU A 11 4.04 14.12 10.69
N VAL A 12 3.13 13.76 11.59
CA VAL A 12 2.67 12.37 11.81
C VAL A 12 1.89 11.84 10.60
N LEU A 13 1.04 12.66 9.97
CA LEU A 13 0.31 12.28 8.75
C LEU A 13 1.24 12.06 7.54
N LEU A 14 2.28 12.88 7.39
CA LEU A 14 3.29 12.70 6.34
C LEU A 14 4.13 11.43 6.56
N LEU A 15 4.37 11.03 7.80
CA LEU A 15 5.06 9.78 8.17
C LEU A 15 4.21 8.53 7.87
N ILE A 16 2.89 8.57 8.07
CA ILE A 16 1.99 7.45 7.74
C ILE A 16 1.84 7.29 6.22
N GLY A 17 1.69 8.39 5.48
CA GLY A 17 1.54 8.36 4.02
C GLY A 17 2.79 7.90 3.27
N SER A 18 3.98 8.29 3.72
CA SER A 18 5.25 7.90 3.08
C SER A 18 5.68 6.46 3.38
N LEU A 19 5.28 5.91 4.54
CA LEU A 19 5.50 4.50 4.87
C LEU A 19 4.63 3.57 3.99
N TRP A 20 3.46 4.04 3.53
CA TRP A 20 2.56 3.28 2.66
C TRP A 20 3.10 3.15 1.22
N ILE A 21 3.79 4.18 0.70
CA ILE A 21 4.33 4.20 -0.66
C ILE A 21 5.58 3.31 -0.78
N VAL A 22 6.48 3.33 0.21
CA VAL A 22 7.70 2.49 0.20
C VAL A 22 7.36 1.01 0.37
N TYR A 23 6.22 0.69 0.97
CA TYR A 23 5.79 -0.68 1.24
C TYR A 23 5.09 -1.37 0.05
N GLN A 24 4.52 -0.62 -0.91
CA GLN A 24 3.90 -1.21 -2.10
C GLN A 24 4.94 -1.79 -3.08
N VAL A 25 6.19 -1.33 -3.05
CA VAL A 25 7.24 -1.74 -4.01
C VAL A 25 7.81 -3.14 -3.72
N ASP A 26 7.75 -3.60 -2.46
CA ASP A 26 8.35 -4.88 -2.01
C ASP A 26 7.44 -6.11 -2.24
N GLN A 27 6.17 -5.90 -2.63
CA GLN A 27 5.17 -6.98 -2.81
C GLN A 27 5.26 -7.68 -4.17
N LEU A 28 6.15 -7.24 -5.08
CA LEU A 28 6.23 -7.77 -6.44
C LEU A 28 7.12 -9.01 -6.59
N ASP A 29 7.97 -9.34 -5.60
CA ASP A 29 9.00 -10.39 -5.75
C ASP A 29 8.64 -11.78 -5.15
N GLU A 30 7.51 -11.95 -4.44
CA GLU A 30 7.24 -13.19 -3.68
C GLU A 30 6.08 -14.09 -4.15
N ALA A 31 5.43 -13.81 -5.30
CA ALA A 31 4.28 -14.63 -5.74
C ALA A 31 4.62 -15.60 -6.88
N ALA A 32 5.06 -16.83 -6.55
CA ALA A 32 4.95 -17.99 -7.43
C ALA A 32 4.35 -19.19 -6.66
N PRO A 33 3.13 -19.64 -6.98
CA PRO A 33 2.52 -20.79 -6.28
C PRO A 33 2.81 -22.12 -7.00
N VAL A 34 3.17 -23.14 -6.21
CA VAL A 34 3.19 -24.55 -6.64
C VAL A 34 1.82 -25.17 -6.36
N LEU A 35 1.14 -25.57 -7.44
CA LEU A 35 -0.13 -26.29 -7.47
C LEU A 35 -0.05 -27.69 -6.83
N GLY A 36 -1.11 -28.08 -6.12
CA GLY A 36 -1.30 -29.44 -5.60
C GLY A 36 -2.79 -29.77 -5.40
N ILE A 37 -3.46 -30.19 -6.46
CA ILE A 37 -4.85 -30.65 -6.51
C ILE A 37 -4.99 -32.02 -5.81
N ARG A 38 -6.04 -32.19 -4.97
CA ARG A 38 -6.69 -33.50 -4.77
C ARG A 38 -8.20 -33.35 -4.67
N GLU A 39 -8.88 -33.83 -5.69
CA GLU A 39 -10.33 -34.06 -5.76
C GLU A 39 -10.75 -35.18 -4.80
N ARG A 40 -11.92 -35.01 -4.16
CA ARG A 40 -12.79 -36.15 -3.79
C ARG A 40 -14.25 -35.80 -3.96
N THR A 41 -14.85 -36.50 -4.92
CA THR A 41 -16.26 -36.62 -5.26
C THR A 41 -17.03 -37.37 -4.18
N ALA A 42 -18.26 -36.93 -3.86
CA ALA A 42 -19.33 -37.82 -3.39
C ALA A 42 -20.72 -37.21 -3.68
N GLN A 43 -21.51 -37.97 -4.44
CA GLN A 43 -22.92 -37.73 -4.78
C GLN A 43 -23.85 -38.35 -3.73
N ALA A 44 -25.05 -37.76 -3.53
CA ALA A 44 -26.35 -38.45 -3.36
C ALA A 44 -27.46 -37.40 -3.09
N ARG A 45 -28.38 -37.18 -4.05
CA ARG A 45 -29.76 -37.72 -4.15
C ARG A 45 -30.83 -37.09 -3.24
N THR A 46 -31.64 -36.23 -3.88
CA THR A 46 -33.13 -36.12 -3.88
C THR A 46 -33.94 -36.48 -2.63
N VAL A 47 -34.92 -35.61 -2.29
CA VAL A 47 -36.38 -35.90 -2.30
C VAL A 47 -37.17 -34.61 -1.96
N ASN A 48 -38.18 -34.29 -2.78
CA ASN A 48 -39.27 -33.34 -2.54
C ASN A 48 -40.46 -34.11 -1.94
N PRO A 49 -41.34 -33.50 -1.11
CA PRO A 49 -42.59 -33.04 -1.71
C PRO A 49 -43.25 -31.79 -1.05
N SER A 50 -43.93 -30.99 -1.90
CA SER A 50 -45.07 -30.09 -1.59
C SER A 50 -46.36 -30.94 -1.40
N PRO A 51 -47.59 -30.47 -1.04
CA PRO A 51 -48.16 -29.10 -1.16
C PRO A 51 -49.25 -28.66 -0.13
N ALA A 52 -49.68 -27.38 -0.20
CA ALA A 52 -51.07 -26.88 0.00
C ALA A 52 -51.04 -25.33 -0.04
N ALA A 53 -51.57 -24.64 -1.05
CA ALA A 53 -52.98 -24.33 -1.35
C ALA A 53 -53.52 -23.10 -0.58
N GLY A 54 -53.83 -22.02 -1.33
CA GLY A 54 -54.52 -20.82 -0.85
C GLY A 54 -54.54 -19.68 -1.87
N ARG A 55 -55.56 -19.67 -2.75
CA ARG A 55 -56.07 -18.55 -3.57
C ARG A 55 -57.54 -18.33 -3.16
N PRO A 56 -58.30 -17.30 -3.61
CA PRO A 56 -57.98 -16.03 -4.30
C PRO A 56 -58.73 -14.82 -3.70
N ILE A 57 -58.28 -13.57 -3.91
CA ILE A 57 -59.20 -12.40 -3.92
C ILE A 57 -58.70 -11.34 -4.91
N GLU A 58 -59.48 -11.12 -5.96
CA GLU A 58 -59.69 -9.88 -6.73
C GLU A 58 -61.15 -9.97 -7.25
N PRO A 59 -61.90 -8.88 -7.53
CA PRO A 59 -61.41 -7.70 -8.25
C PRO A 59 -62.00 -6.34 -7.81
N ARG A 60 -61.40 -5.24 -8.27
CA ARG A 60 -62.14 -4.00 -8.56
C ARG A 60 -61.44 -3.19 -9.66
N GLU A 61 -62.08 -3.15 -10.82
CA GLU A 61 -61.79 -2.32 -11.99
C GLU A 61 -62.10 -0.84 -11.72
N GLY A 62 -61.16 0.06 -12.05
CA GLY A 62 -61.31 1.05 -13.14
C GLY A 62 -61.11 2.50 -12.65
N PRO A 63 -60.77 3.49 -13.50
CA PRO A 63 -60.77 3.46 -14.96
C PRO A 63 -59.45 3.87 -15.66
N ALA A 64 -59.26 3.25 -16.84
CA ALA A 64 -58.71 3.76 -18.09
C ALA A 64 -57.81 5.03 -18.09
N MET A 65 -56.50 4.82 -18.23
CA MET A 65 -55.66 5.64 -19.11
C MET A 65 -55.23 4.76 -20.30
N ARG A 66 -56.05 4.77 -21.35
CA ARG A 66 -55.57 4.44 -22.70
C ARG A 66 -54.96 5.72 -23.28
N SER A 67 -53.90 5.54 -24.07
CA SER A 67 -53.25 6.52 -24.96
C SER A 67 -51.99 7.19 -24.39
N ALA A 68 -50.84 6.50 -24.48
CA ALA A 68 -49.51 7.12 -24.72
C ALA A 68 -48.36 6.09 -24.93
N GLU A 69 -48.64 4.80 -25.16
CA GLU A 69 -47.61 3.75 -25.30
C GLU A 69 -47.43 3.26 -26.75
N ARG A 70 -47.63 4.18 -27.71
CA ARG A 70 -47.23 4.03 -29.11
C ARG A 70 -46.73 5.39 -29.59
N GLU A 71 -45.48 5.70 -29.25
CA GLU A 71 -44.60 6.70 -29.93
C GLU A 71 -43.37 6.97 -29.05
N ARG A 72 -42.54 5.96 -28.81
CA ARG A 72 -41.12 6.13 -28.48
C ARG A 72 -40.30 4.96 -29.05
N GLU A 73 -40.53 4.66 -30.32
CA GLU A 73 -39.47 4.16 -31.19
C GLU A 73 -38.80 5.40 -31.77
N ALA A 74 -38.09 6.13 -30.90
CA ALA A 74 -37.29 7.28 -31.31
C ALA A 74 -36.06 6.71 -32.02
N ALA A 75 -35.91 7.08 -33.29
CA ALA A 75 -34.72 6.79 -34.08
C ALA A 75 -33.46 7.10 -33.28
N ALA A 76 -32.53 6.14 -33.25
CA ALA A 76 -31.24 6.30 -32.61
C ALA A 76 -30.51 7.54 -33.15
N PRO A 77 -29.80 8.31 -32.31
CA PRO A 77 -29.03 9.43 -32.79
C PRO A 77 -27.94 8.92 -33.76
N PRO A 78 -27.69 9.61 -34.88
CA PRO A 78 -26.60 9.27 -35.78
C PRO A 78 -25.26 9.34 -35.04
N PRO A 79 -24.23 8.59 -35.50
CA PRO A 79 -22.91 8.59 -34.88
C PRO A 79 -22.37 10.02 -34.78
N SER A 80 -21.89 10.39 -33.60
CA SER A 80 -21.38 11.73 -33.34
C SER A 80 -20.04 11.93 -34.05
N ILE A 81 -19.96 12.87 -34.99
CA ILE A 81 -18.73 13.22 -35.71
C ILE A 81 -17.97 14.28 -34.93
N VAL A 82 -16.73 13.99 -34.55
CA VAL A 82 -15.85 14.94 -33.84
C VAL A 82 -14.64 15.28 -34.71
N LYS A 83 -14.39 16.58 -34.88
CA LYS A 83 -13.29 17.14 -35.68
C LYS A 83 -12.12 17.57 -34.79
N GLY A 84 -10.91 17.16 -35.14
CA GLY A 84 -9.66 17.59 -34.49
C GLY A 84 -9.17 18.98 -34.93
N ALA A 85 -8.25 19.58 -34.15
CA ALA A 85 -7.63 20.86 -34.47
C ALA A 85 -6.33 20.68 -35.30
N THR A 86 -6.30 21.33 -36.47
CA THR A 86 -5.28 21.29 -37.55
C THR A 86 -5.17 19.94 -38.28
N PRO A 87 -5.54 19.84 -39.59
CA PRO A 87 -5.94 18.57 -40.19
C PRO A 87 -4.73 17.75 -40.68
N GLY A 88 -4.56 16.55 -40.15
CA GLY A 88 -3.77 15.48 -40.77
C GLY A 88 -4.59 14.62 -41.75
N GLY A 89 -5.90 14.88 -41.86
CA GLY A 89 -6.83 14.20 -42.78
C GLY A 89 -7.12 12.74 -42.43
N ALA A 90 -6.60 12.23 -41.31
CA ALA A 90 -6.80 10.85 -40.90
C ALA A 90 -8.19 10.61 -40.33
N VAL A 91 -8.67 9.38 -40.49
CA VAL A 91 -9.99 8.91 -40.04
C VAL A 91 -9.79 7.65 -39.22
N LEU A 92 -10.47 7.59 -38.07
CA LEU A 92 -10.55 6.39 -37.24
C LEU A 92 -12.01 6.07 -36.96
N ALA A 93 -12.47 4.87 -37.34
CA ALA A 93 -13.84 4.43 -37.16
C ALA A 93 -13.90 2.97 -36.71
N GLY A 94 -14.94 2.65 -35.95
CA GLY A 94 -15.07 1.32 -35.37
C GLY A 94 -16.40 1.07 -34.70
N THR A 95 -16.45 -0.03 -33.96
CA THR A 95 -17.62 -0.52 -33.23
C THR A 95 -17.23 -0.86 -31.80
N VAL A 96 -18.04 -0.43 -30.82
CA VAL A 96 -17.96 -0.91 -29.44
C VAL A 96 -18.99 -2.02 -29.28
N ARG A 97 -18.59 -3.13 -28.69
CA ARG A 97 -19.46 -4.27 -28.40
C ARG A 97 -19.21 -4.77 -26.98
N VAL A 98 -20.24 -5.31 -26.33
CA VAL A 98 -20.11 -5.99 -25.05
C VAL A 98 -20.00 -7.48 -25.31
N SER A 99 -18.90 -8.08 -24.86
CA SER A 99 -18.71 -9.52 -24.84
C SER A 99 -19.36 -10.12 -23.58
N GLY A 100 -20.45 -10.86 -23.78
CA GLY A 100 -21.15 -11.63 -22.73
C GLY A 100 -21.25 -13.12 -23.06
N GLU A 101 -21.99 -13.89 -22.25
CA GLU A 101 -22.18 -15.34 -22.44
C GLU A 101 -22.84 -15.69 -23.79
N ASP A 102 -23.71 -14.81 -24.29
CA ASP A 102 -24.44 -14.97 -25.56
C ASP A 102 -23.65 -14.46 -26.78
N GLY A 103 -22.38 -14.09 -26.60
CA GLY A 103 -21.52 -13.51 -27.63
C GLY A 103 -21.51 -11.98 -27.65
N PRO A 104 -20.74 -11.36 -28.57
CA PRO A 104 -20.57 -9.92 -28.61
C PRO A 104 -21.81 -9.20 -29.17
N VAL A 105 -22.35 -8.25 -28.41
CA VAL A 105 -23.51 -7.43 -28.80
C VAL A 105 -23.07 -5.97 -29.00
N PRO A 106 -23.43 -5.30 -30.12
CA PRO A 106 -23.12 -3.88 -30.30
C PRO A 106 -23.66 -3.01 -29.18
N LEU A 107 -22.86 -2.06 -28.71
CA LEU A 107 -23.19 -1.25 -27.54
C LEU A 107 -23.49 0.20 -27.92
N SER A 108 -24.75 0.59 -27.77
CA SER A 108 -25.20 1.97 -28.00
C SER A 108 -24.95 2.87 -26.78
N GLY A 109 -24.59 4.13 -27.03
CA GLY A 109 -24.40 5.12 -25.96
C GLY A 109 -23.09 4.99 -25.19
N ALA A 110 -22.14 4.16 -25.64
CA ALA A 110 -20.80 4.09 -25.07
C ALA A 110 -20.02 5.35 -25.42
N ALA A 111 -19.35 5.95 -24.44
CA ALA A 111 -18.43 7.05 -24.67
C ALA A 111 -17.06 6.47 -25.08
N VAL A 112 -16.55 6.93 -26.23
CA VAL A 112 -15.26 6.53 -26.79
C VAL A 112 -14.32 7.72 -26.68
N GLU A 113 -13.17 7.54 -26.04
CA GLU A 113 -12.15 8.58 -25.89
C GLU A 113 -10.90 8.23 -26.70
N LEU A 114 -10.39 9.21 -27.44
CA LEU A 114 -9.20 9.13 -28.25
C LEU A 114 -8.20 10.19 -27.78
N VAL A 115 -7.11 9.76 -27.18
CA VAL A 115 -6.01 10.62 -26.73
C VAL A 115 -4.92 10.61 -27.78
N ILE A 116 -4.59 11.76 -28.35
CA ILE A 116 -3.56 11.91 -29.39
C ILE A 116 -2.37 12.68 -28.81
N ASP A 117 -1.18 12.12 -28.95
CA ASP A 117 0.06 12.72 -28.46
C ASP A 117 0.25 14.14 -29.01
N GLY A 118 0.31 15.12 -28.11
CA GLY A 118 0.50 16.53 -28.45
C GLY A 118 -0.73 17.25 -29.02
N ALA A 119 -1.85 16.57 -29.25
CA ALA A 119 -3.09 17.17 -29.79
C ALA A 119 -4.30 17.11 -28.81
N GLY A 120 -4.21 16.34 -27.73
CA GLY A 120 -5.21 16.29 -26.65
C GLY A 120 -6.23 15.15 -26.81
N THR A 121 -7.36 15.26 -26.12
CA THR A 121 -8.40 14.22 -26.06
C THR A 121 -9.61 14.60 -26.90
N LEU A 122 -10.07 13.67 -27.74
CA LEU A 122 -11.34 13.73 -28.46
C LEU A 122 -12.31 12.69 -27.88
N SER A 123 -13.61 12.98 -27.91
CA SER A 123 -14.64 12.09 -27.37
C SER A 123 -15.79 11.88 -28.37
N ALA A 124 -16.23 10.65 -28.58
CA ALA A 124 -17.41 10.32 -29.38
C ALA A 124 -18.40 9.46 -28.56
N THR A 125 -19.63 9.31 -29.05
CA THR A 125 -20.61 8.40 -28.47
C THR A 125 -21.10 7.44 -29.55
N THR A 126 -21.23 6.16 -29.21
CA THR A 126 -21.66 5.13 -30.16
C THR A 126 -23.15 5.22 -30.50
N ASP A 127 -23.48 4.92 -31.75
CA ASP A 127 -24.86 4.85 -32.25
C ASP A 127 -25.58 3.54 -31.88
N SER A 128 -26.79 3.28 -32.39
CA SER A 128 -27.53 2.04 -32.12
C SER A 128 -26.82 0.76 -32.58
N ASP A 129 -25.95 0.87 -33.57
CA ASP A 129 -25.17 -0.26 -34.10
C ASP A 129 -23.80 -0.34 -33.41
N GLY A 130 -23.60 0.41 -32.32
CA GLY A 130 -22.36 0.48 -31.57
C GLY A 130 -21.24 1.23 -32.28
N ARG A 131 -21.50 1.94 -33.37
CA ARG A 131 -20.47 2.54 -34.22
C ARG A 131 -20.04 3.91 -33.72
N PHE A 132 -18.75 4.21 -33.87
CA PHE A 132 -18.15 5.53 -33.61
C PHE A 132 -17.24 5.95 -34.76
N ARG A 133 -16.98 7.25 -34.87
CA ARG A 133 -16.12 7.81 -35.92
C ARG A 133 -15.48 9.13 -35.50
N PHE A 134 -14.16 9.20 -35.69
CA PHE A 134 -13.36 10.42 -35.60
C PHE A 134 -12.83 10.81 -36.98
N GLU A 135 -12.90 12.10 -37.31
CA GLU A 135 -12.46 12.64 -38.60
C GLU A 135 -11.48 13.81 -38.41
N ASP A 136 -10.76 14.14 -39.47
CA ASP A 136 -9.80 15.25 -39.51
C ASP A 136 -8.73 15.15 -38.42
N LEU A 137 -8.28 13.92 -38.12
CA LEU A 137 -7.34 13.64 -37.03
C LEU A 137 -5.93 14.16 -37.34
N THR A 138 -5.26 14.63 -36.29
CA THR A 138 -3.83 14.97 -36.31
C THR A 138 -2.99 13.69 -36.36
N THR A 139 -1.82 13.76 -37.00
CA THR A 139 -0.88 12.64 -37.08
C THR A 139 -0.11 12.46 -35.78
N GLY A 140 0.20 11.22 -35.41
CA GLY A 140 0.93 10.90 -34.19
C GLY A 140 0.49 9.59 -33.54
N GLY A 141 1.06 9.28 -32.38
CA GLY A 141 0.58 8.19 -31.53
C GLY A 141 -0.79 8.53 -30.96
N ALA A 142 -1.69 7.55 -30.94
CA ALA A 142 -3.03 7.70 -30.41
C ALA A 142 -3.43 6.49 -29.54
N ALA A 143 -4.09 6.75 -28.42
CA ALA A 143 -4.67 5.74 -27.54
C ALA A 143 -6.19 5.88 -27.53
N LEU A 144 -6.90 4.78 -27.72
CA LEU A 144 -8.35 4.71 -27.84
C LEU A 144 -8.91 3.83 -26.73
N SER A 145 -9.85 4.35 -25.92
CA SER A 145 -10.60 3.58 -24.93
C SER A 145 -12.10 3.82 -25.08
N ALA A 146 -12.92 2.90 -24.56
CA ALA A 146 -14.36 3.07 -24.46
C ALA A 146 -14.83 2.80 -23.04
N ARG A 147 -15.84 3.56 -22.62
CA ARG A 147 -16.55 3.40 -21.35
C ARG A 147 -18.05 3.42 -21.59
N ALA A 148 -18.80 2.61 -20.85
CA ALA A 148 -20.24 2.62 -20.92
C ALA A 148 -20.86 2.55 -19.52
N LEU A 149 -22.11 2.99 -19.43
CA LEU A 149 -22.88 2.85 -18.20
C LEU A 149 -23.03 1.35 -17.89
N HIS A 150 -22.61 0.94 -16.69
CA HIS A 150 -22.65 -0.45 -16.20
C HIS A 150 -21.57 -1.40 -16.72
N GLU A 151 -20.62 -0.92 -17.54
CA GLU A 151 -19.51 -1.73 -18.04
C GLU A 151 -18.17 -1.14 -17.55
N PRO A 152 -17.17 -1.99 -17.25
CA PRO A 152 -15.80 -1.52 -17.06
C PRO A 152 -15.27 -0.77 -18.29
N GLU A 153 -14.34 0.17 -18.09
CA GLU A 153 -13.61 0.81 -19.19
C GLU A 153 -12.74 -0.24 -19.92
N SER A 154 -12.61 -0.12 -21.24
CA SER A 154 -11.73 -0.99 -22.02
C SER A 154 -10.25 -0.68 -21.75
N ASP A 155 -9.40 -1.68 -21.92
CA ASP A 155 -7.97 -1.43 -22.09
C ASP A 155 -7.72 -0.49 -23.28
N PRO A 156 -6.73 0.42 -23.19
CA PRO A 156 -6.42 1.33 -24.28
C PRO A 156 -5.80 0.58 -25.47
N GLN A 157 -6.37 0.79 -26.66
CA GLN A 157 -5.79 0.34 -27.93
C GLN A 157 -4.92 1.44 -28.54
N PHE A 158 -3.71 1.10 -28.98
CA PHE A 158 -2.75 2.07 -29.51
C PHE A 158 -2.68 2.04 -31.04
N PHE A 159 -2.66 3.22 -31.65
CA PHE A 159 -2.61 3.42 -33.10
C PHE A 159 -1.51 4.43 -33.47
N SER A 160 -0.97 4.30 -34.68
CA SER A 160 -0.12 5.31 -35.31
C SER A 160 -0.90 5.98 -36.43
N LEU A 161 -1.23 7.26 -36.25
CA LEU A 161 -2.00 8.04 -37.22
C LEU A 161 -1.06 8.69 -38.24
N GLU A 162 -1.06 8.17 -39.47
CA GLU A 162 -0.33 8.75 -40.60
C GLU A 162 -1.20 9.76 -41.39
N PRO A 163 -0.61 10.68 -42.18
CA PRO A 163 -1.37 11.62 -42.99
C PRO A 163 -2.37 10.91 -43.92
N ASN A 164 -3.64 11.32 -43.87
CA ASN A 164 -4.76 10.74 -44.64
C ASN A 164 -4.99 9.24 -44.41
N ALA A 165 -4.49 8.67 -43.31
CA ALA A 165 -4.75 7.27 -42.96
C ALA A 165 -6.25 7.03 -42.75
N ARG A 166 -6.73 5.87 -43.21
CA ARG A 166 -8.09 5.38 -42.94
C ARG A 166 -7.99 4.10 -42.15
N ILE A 167 -8.27 4.20 -40.85
CA ILE A 167 -8.34 3.06 -39.94
C ILE A 167 -9.82 2.81 -39.68
N GLU A 168 -10.37 1.82 -40.39
CA GLU A 168 -11.77 1.42 -40.30
C GLU A 168 -11.87 0.05 -39.63
N ASP A 169 -13.08 -0.35 -39.24
CA ASP A 169 -13.37 -1.65 -38.61
C ASP A 169 -12.62 -1.90 -37.28
N VAL A 170 -12.26 -0.85 -36.55
CA VAL A 170 -11.73 -0.99 -35.19
C VAL A 170 -12.81 -1.62 -34.31
N VAL A 171 -12.44 -2.62 -33.52
CA VAL A 171 -13.37 -3.28 -32.60
C VAL A 171 -12.89 -3.08 -31.17
N ILE A 172 -13.73 -2.47 -30.35
CA ILE A 172 -13.51 -2.35 -28.91
C ILE A 172 -14.49 -3.30 -28.21
N ASP A 173 -13.94 -4.32 -27.55
CA ASP A 173 -14.68 -5.24 -26.71
C ASP A 173 -14.71 -4.74 -25.27
N LEU A 174 -15.89 -4.35 -24.78
CA LEU A 174 -16.14 -4.23 -23.35
C LEU A 174 -16.47 -5.61 -22.80
N VAL A 175 -15.85 -5.97 -21.69
CA VAL A 175 -16.23 -7.19 -20.96
C VAL A 175 -17.53 -6.89 -20.23
N SER A 176 -18.55 -7.74 -20.38
CA SER A 176 -19.79 -7.58 -19.60
C SER A 176 -19.47 -7.59 -18.11
N GLY A 177 -19.68 -6.44 -17.47
CA GLY A 177 -19.54 -6.24 -16.06
C GLY A 177 -20.61 -7.02 -15.30
N VAL A 178 -20.20 -7.72 -14.25
CA VAL A 178 -21.10 -8.30 -13.28
C VAL A 178 -21.56 -7.18 -12.36
N ARG A 179 -22.89 -6.98 -12.28
CA ARG A 179 -23.49 -6.10 -11.30
C ARG A 179 -23.34 -6.72 -9.92
N VAL A 180 -22.57 -6.08 -9.05
CA VAL A 180 -22.42 -6.47 -7.65
C VAL A 180 -23.29 -5.58 -6.79
N GLU A 181 -24.38 -6.14 -6.27
CA GLU A 181 -25.25 -5.50 -5.30
C GLU A 181 -24.75 -5.82 -3.89
N GLY A 182 -24.46 -4.78 -3.12
CA GLY A 182 -23.92 -4.91 -1.78
C GLY A 182 -24.81 -4.31 -0.71
N GLU A 183 -24.72 -4.86 0.49
CA GLU A 183 -25.29 -4.30 1.70
C GLU A 183 -24.21 -4.23 2.79
N VAL A 184 -24.14 -3.10 3.48
CA VAL A 184 -23.31 -2.85 4.65
C VAL A 184 -24.19 -3.00 5.87
N LEU A 185 -23.87 -3.96 6.73
CA LEU A 185 -24.68 -4.27 7.90
C LEU A 185 -24.73 -3.12 8.92
N GLU A 186 -25.81 -3.10 9.71
CA GLU A 186 -26.08 -1.99 10.63
C GLU A 186 -25.11 -1.88 11.80
N ASN A 187 -24.39 -2.97 12.10
CA ASN A 187 -23.35 -3.02 13.11
C ASN A 187 -22.14 -2.13 12.76
N ILE A 188 -22.01 -1.69 11.51
CA ILE A 188 -20.97 -0.76 11.09
C ILE A 188 -21.46 0.68 11.32
N PRO A 189 -20.82 1.44 12.22
CA PRO A 189 -21.21 2.82 12.49
C PRO A 189 -20.96 3.71 11.27
N ASN A 190 -21.82 4.72 11.12
CA ASN A 190 -21.71 5.77 10.08
C ASN A 190 -21.55 5.20 8.66
N ARG A 191 -22.26 4.09 8.35
CA ARG A 191 -22.15 3.39 7.06
C ARG A 191 -22.64 4.20 5.85
N ALA A 192 -23.66 5.04 6.02
CA ALA A 192 -24.22 5.85 4.95
C ALA A 192 -23.25 6.95 4.50
N GLY A 193 -23.13 7.18 3.19
CA GLY A 193 -22.22 8.16 2.60
C GLY A 193 -20.74 7.74 2.58
N ARG A 194 -20.40 6.59 3.17
CA ARG A 194 -19.04 6.01 3.03
C ARG A 194 -18.88 5.40 1.66
N ARG A 195 -17.62 5.29 1.22
CA ARG A 195 -17.26 4.71 -0.08
C ARG A 195 -16.89 3.25 0.09
N VAL A 196 -17.45 2.38 -0.73
CA VAL A 196 -16.94 1.02 -0.96
C VAL A 196 -15.90 1.07 -2.06
N VAL A 197 -14.79 0.38 -1.85
CA VAL A 197 -13.70 0.21 -2.81
C VAL A 197 -13.57 -1.27 -3.15
N ALA A 198 -13.65 -1.61 -4.43
CA ALA A 198 -13.26 -2.90 -4.95
C ALA A 198 -11.89 -2.77 -5.62
N ARG A 199 -10.91 -3.56 -5.18
CA ARG A 199 -9.58 -3.64 -5.79
C ARG A 199 -9.36 -5.06 -6.31
N GLN A 200 -8.95 -5.19 -7.57
CA GLN A 200 -8.61 -6.50 -8.11
C GLN A 200 -7.36 -7.04 -7.40
N VAL A 201 -7.35 -8.35 -7.09
CA VAL A 201 -6.23 -8.95 -6.33
C VAL A 201 -4.96 -9.03 -7.16
N GLU A 202 -5.08 -9.32 -8.45
CA GLU A 202 -3.95 -9.46 -9.39
C GLU A 202 -3.69 -8.20 -10.23
N GLY A 203 -4.41 -7.10 -9.94
CA GLY A 203 -4.38 -5.86 -10.72
C GLY A 203 -4.22 -4.60 -9.87
N LEU A 204 -4.02 -3.47 -10.54
CA LEU A 204 -4.00 -2.14 -9.91
C LEU A 204 -5.36 -1.44 -9.97
N ASP A 205 -6.29 -1.97 -10.75
CA ASP A 205 -7.58 -1.35 -10.97
C ASP A 205 -8.43 -1.31 -9.71
N ARG A 206 -9.15 -0.19 -9.57
CA ARG A 206 -10.05 0.06 -8.46
C ARG A 206 -11.37 0.60 -8.96
N TRP A 207 -12.44 0.14 -8.34
CA TRP A 207 -13.80 0.61 -8.55
C TRP A 207 -14.35 1.11 -7.23
N THR A 208 -15.21 2.11 -7.30
CA THR A 208 -15.79 2.71 -6.11
C THR A 208 -17.29 2.92 -6.25
N ALA A 209 -18.01 2.77 -5.15
CA ALA A 209 -19.42 3.10 -5.06
C ALA A 209 -19.67 3.75 -3.69
N ASP A 210 -20.58 4.71 -3.63
CA ASP A 210 -21.00 5.28 -2.34
C ASP A 210 -22.14 4.42 -1.76
N VAL A 211 -22.16 4.31 -0.43
CA VAL A 211 -23.19 3.61 0.32
C VAL A 211 -24.36 4.54 0.55
N ASP A 212 -25.57 4.12 0.19
CA ASP A 212 -26.78 4.90 0.40
C ASP A 212 -27.24 4.92 1.87
N ASP A 213 -28.28 5.71 2.16
CA ASP A 213 -28.85 5.86 3.50
C ASP A 213 -29.43 4.56 4.08
N THR A 214 -29.68 3.55 3.24
CA THR A 214 -30.14 2.22 3.64
C THR A 214 -29.00 1.23 3.86
N GLY A 215 -27.75 1.65 3.60
CA GLY A 215 -26.58 0.78 3.69
C GLY A 215 -26.30 -0.02 2.41
N ARG A 216 -26.93 0.29 1.27
CA ARG A 216 -26.74 -0.45 0.02
C ARG A 216 -25.76 0.24 -0.92
N PHE A 217 -25.12 -0.54 -1.78
CA PHE A 217 -24.25 -0.05 -2.84
C PHE A 217 -24.34 -0.94 -4.09
N THR A 218 -23.88 -0.41 -5.23
CA THR A 218 -23.81 -1.17 -6.48
C THR A 218 -22.48 -0.89 -7.19
N LEU A 219 -21.78 -1.96 -7.57
CA LEU A 219 -20.56 -1.91 -8.38
C LEU A 219 -20.78 -2.68 -9.70
N PHE A 220 -19.98 -2.35 -10.71
CA PHE A 220 -19.92 -3.09 -11.97
C PHE A 220 -18.48 -3.54 -12.17
N LEU A 221 -18.24 -4.84 -12.02
CA LEU A 221 -16.90 -5.42 -11.99
C LEU A 221 -16.76 -6.45 -13.12
N ALA A 222 -15.63 -6.46 -13.80
CA ALA A 222 -15.30 -7.57 -14.69
C ALA A 222 -15.19 -8.89 -13.89
N PRO A 223 -15.28 -10.06 -14.55
CA PRO A 223 -14.94 -11.33 -13.91
C PRO A 223 -13.51 -11.32 -13.35
N GLY A 224 -13.33 -11.84 -12.15
CA GLY A 224 -12.03 -11.87 -11.47
C GLY A 224 -12.15 -11.94 -9.96
N THR A 225 -11.01 -11.95 -9.27
CA THR A 225 -10.97 -11.95 -7.80
C THR A 225 -10.76 -10.53 -7.27
N TYR A 226 -11.67 -10.08 -6.43
CA TYR A 226 -11.69 -8.72 -5.88
C TYR A 226 -11.65 -8.75 -4.37
N ARG A 227 -10.88 -7.81 -3.82
CA ARG A 227 -11.01 -7.39 -2.43
C ARG A 227 -11.93 -6.19 -2.38
N ILE A 228 -13.12 -6.35 -1.81
CA ILE A 228 -14.12 -5.30 -1.65
C ILE A 228 -14.14 -4.88 -0.18
N PHE A 229 -13.95 -3.60 0.10
CA PHE A 229 -13.93 -3.09 1.47
C PHE A 229 -14.53 -1.69 1.57
N LEU A 230 -15.07 -1.40 2.75
CA LEU A 230 -15.54 -0.06 3.08
C LEU A 230 -14.33 0.83 3.39
N ASP A 231 -14.16 1.90 2.63
CA ASP A 231 -13.02 2.80 2.74
C ASP A 231 -13.01 3.53 4.10
N TRP A 232 -11.80 3.93 4.49
CA TRP A 232 -11.58 4.81 5.61
C TRP A 232 -11.38 6.23 5.06
N ALA A 233 -12.40 7.08 5.23
CA ALA A 233 -12.28 8.50 4.97
C ALA A 233 -12.66 9.28 6.24
N PRO A 234 -11.73 10.04 6.85
CA PRO A 234 -12.02 10.79 8.08
C PRO A 234 -13.14 11.82 7.87
N ASP A 235 -13.28 12.35 6.66
CA ASP A 235 -14.31 13.35 6.31
C ASP A 235 -15.73 12.76 6.16
N THR A 236 -15.88 11.43 6.21
CA THR A 236 -17.18 10.73 6.05
C THR A 236 -17.71 10.12 7.35
N GLY A 237 -17.20 10.57 8.50
CA GLY A 237 -17.66 10.10 9.82
C GLY A 237 -17.08 8.76 10.25
N ALA A 238 -15.99 8.30 9.62
CA ALA A 238 -15.22 7.19 10.15
C ALA A 238 -14.59 7.57 11.53
N PRO A 239 -14.27 6.58 12.40
CA PRO A 239 -13.58 6.88 13.65
C PRO A 239 -12.29 7.68 13.41
N ASP A 240 -12.07 8.73 14.23
CA ASP A 240 -10.83 9.51 14.22
C ASP A 240 -9.60 8.65 14.56
N ASP A 241 -9.79 7.60 15.37
CA ASP A 241 -8.76 6.62 15.68
C ASP A 241 -8.66 5.58 14.56
N PHE A 242 -7.59 5.66 13.78
CA PHE A 242 -7.27 4.70 12.73
C PHE A 242 -7.27 3.24 13.21
N VAL A 243 -6.88 2.96 14.45
CA VAL A 243 -6.88 1.59 15.00
C VAL A 243 -8.31 1.06 15.07
N VAL A 244 -9.24 1.87 15.54
CA VAL A 244 -10.67 1.54 15.59
C VAL A 244 -11.21 1.37 14.18
N ALA A 245 -10.94 2.33 13.29
CA ALA A 245 -11.39 2.26 11.90
C ALA A 245 -10.85 1.03 11.15
N TYR A 246 -9.61 0.60 11.45
CA TYR A 246 -9.02 -0.59 10.86
C TYR A 246 -9.65 -1.87 11.43
N ALA A 247 -9.93 -1.91 12.75
CA ALA A 247 -10.58 -3.05 13.39
C ALA A 247 -12.03 -3.25 12.90
N GLU A 248 -12.73 -2.15 12.64
CA GLU A 248 -14.10 -2.11 12.13
C GLU A 248 -14.18 -2.17 10.59
N ARG A 249 -13.04 -2.41 9.92
CA ARG A 249 -12.97 -2.49 8.47
C ARG A 249 -13.78 -3.67 7.97
N ALA A 250 -14.88 -3.37 7.31
CA ALA A 250 -15.68 -4.35 6.60
C ALA A 250 -15.00 -4.67 5.26
N GLU A 251 -14.44 -5.87 5.15
CA GLU A 251 -13.73 -6.36 3.97
C GLU A 251 -14.22 -7.77 3.58
N LYS A 252 -14.30 -8.03 2.28
CA LYS A 252 -14.56 -9.36 1.74
C LYS A 252 -13.74 -9.60 0.48
N VAL A 253 -13.17 -10.79 0.36
CA VAL A 253 -12.61 -11.26 -0.91
C VAL A 253 -13.70 -12.05 -1.63
N VAL A 254 -13.98 -11.67 -2.87
CA VAL A 254 -15.05 -12.27 -3.68
C VAL A 254 -14.51 -12.63 -5.06
N GLU A 255 -14.91 -13.80 -5.54
CA GLU A 255 -14.70 -14.21 -6.93
C GLU A 255 -15.92 -13.77 -7.73
N VAL A 256 -15.75 -12.72 -8.53
CA VAL A 256 -16.75 -12.24 -9.49
C VAL A 256 -16.72 -13.19 -10.68
N ARG A 257 -17.81 -13.95 -10.86
CA ARG A 257 -17.99 -14.86 -11.99
C ARG A 257 -18.99 -14.29 -12.99
N PRO A 258 -18.90 -14.65 -14.28
CA PRO A 258 -19.90 -14.29 -15.27
C PRO A 258 -21.33 -14.59 -14.77
N GLY A 259 -22.24 -13.65 -14.97
CA GLY A 259 -23.61 -13.72 -14.46
C GLY A 259 -24.22 -12.34 -14.24
N ARG A 260 -25.55 -12.27 -14.16
CA ARG A 260 -26.26 -10.97 -14.18
C ARG A 260 -26.14 -10.15 -12.88
N VAL A 261 -26.19 -10.79 -11.71
CA VAL A 261 -26.15 -10.09 -10.42
C VAL A 261 -25.47 -10.96 -9.36
N MET A 262 -24.44 -10.42 -8.71
CA MET A 262 -23.84 -10.99 -7.51
C MET A 262 -24.29 -10.18 -6.30
N ARG A 263 -24.68 -10.85 -5.21
CA ARG A 263 -25.03 -10.19 -3.94
C ARG A 263 -23.97 -10.43 -2.90
N ILE A 264 -23.55 -9.37 -2.23
CA ILE A 264 -22.58 -9.43 -1.15
C ILE A 264 -23.07 -8.67 0.08
N THR A 265 -22.56 -9.08 1.22
CA THR A 265 -22.77 -8.40 2.51
C THR A 265 -21.40 -8.05 3.05
N LEU A 266 -21.25 -6.84 3.57
CA LEU A 266 -20.08 -6.34 4.26
C LEU A 266 -20.42 -6.13 5.73
N GLY A 267 -19.53 -6.57 6.62
CA GLY A 267 -19.73 -6.49 8.08
C GLY A 267 -20.29 -7.75 8.69
N ASP A 268 -20.55 -8.78 7.88
CA ASP A 268 -20.80 -10.13 8.38
C ASP A 268 -19.52 -10.70 8.99
N GLU A 269 -19.67 -11.33 10.15
CA GLU A 269 -18.59 -12.06 10.77
C GLU A 269 -18.33 -13.36 9.98
N PRO A 270 -17.06 -13.66 9.62
CA PRO A 270 -16.73 -14.90 8.92
C PRO A 270 -17.24 -16.13 9.68
N PRO A 271 -17.68 -17.20 8.99
CA PRO A 271 -18.24 -18.39 9.64
C PRO A 271 -17.25 -19.09 10.58
N ASP A 272 -15.96 -19.00 10.27
CA ASP A 272 -14.87 -19.56 11.07
C ASP A 272 -14.19 -18.50 11.95
N ALA A 273 -14.85 -17.35 12.17
CA ALA A 273 -14.27 -16.28 12.95
C ALA A 273 -13.94 -16.71 14.38
N VAL A 274 -12.83 -16.18 14.88
CA VAL A 274 -12.31 -16.46 16.21
C VAL A 274 -12.20 -15.16 16.99
N HIS A 275 -12.98 -15.07 18.06
CA HIS A 275 -12.88 -13.97 19.03
C HIS A 275 -11.72 -14.23 19.98
N VAL A 276 -10.69 -13.38 19.91
CA VAL A 276 -9.53 -13.46 20.80
C VAL A 276 -9.63 -12.35 21.84
N GLN A 277 -9.64 -12.76 23.11
CA GLN A 277 -9.57 -11.84 24.24
C GLN A 277 -8.24 -12.05 24.97
N GLY A 278 -7.54 -10.97 25.26
CA GLY A 278 -6.23 -11.05 25.89
C GLY A 278 -5.89 -9.87 26.76
N ARG A 279 -4.71 -9.94 27.37
CA ARG A 279 -4.11 -8.87 28.18
C ARG A 279 -2.63 -8.72 27.85
N VAL A 280 -2.17 -7.48 27.78
CA VAL A 280 -0.75 -7.13 27.66
C VAL A 280 -0.22 -6.74 29.04
N LEU A 281 0.91 -7.34 29.42
CA LEU A 281 1.60 -7.08 30.68
C LEU A 281 3.06 -6.71 30.43
N ALA A 282 3.64 -5.84 31.25
CA ALA A 282 5.09 -5.70 31.40
C ALA A 282 5.49 -6.15 32.82
N GLY A 283 6.14 -7.31 32.92
CA GLY A 283 6.22 -8.02 34.19
C GLY A 283 4.81 -8.45 34.62
N ASP A 284 4.36 -8.03 35.80
CA ASP A 284 3.01 -8.27 36.32
C ASP A 284 2.08 -7.05 36.20
N ARG A 285 2.57 -5.94 35.62
CA ARG A 285 1.81 -4.71 35.47
C ARG A 285 1.06 -4.71 34.13
N PRO A 286 -0.25 -4.43 34.10
CA PRO A 286 -0.97 -4.24 32.83
C PRO A 286 -0.51 -2.98 32.10
N GLU A 287 -0.43 -3.06 30.78
CA GLU A 287 -0.01 -1.95 29.91
C GLU A 287 -1.19 -1.47 29.06
N ALA A 288 -1.56 -0.20 29.24
CA ALA A 288 -2.68 0.44 28.56
C ALA A 288 -2.22 1.31 27.38
N GLY A 289 -3.10 1.55 26.41
CA GLY A 289 -2.88 2.48 25.31
C GLY A 289 -2.01 1.95 24.16
N LEU A 290 -1.35 0.80 24.34
CA LEU A 290 -0.57 0.11 23.30
C LEU A 290 -1.47 -0.37 22.16
N VAL A 291 -0.92 -0.35 20.95
CA VAL A 291 -1.54 -0.94 19.75
C VAL A 291 -1.09 -2.39 19.61
N VAL A 292 -2.06 -3.27 19.41
CA VAL A 292 -1.87 -4.69 19.12
C VAL A 292 -2.22 -4.91 17.66
N HIS A 293 -1.22 -5.17 16.82
CA HIS A 293 -1.43 -5.60 15.44
C HIS A 293 -1.43 -7.11 15.40
N VAL A 294 -2.41 -7.71 14.74
CA VAL A 294 -2.38 -9.14 14.44
C VAL A 294 -1.97 -9.32 13.00
N LEU A 295 -0.81 -9.92 12.78
CA LEU A 295 -0.24 -10.20 11.48
C LEU A 295 -0.47 -11.67 11.11
N PRO A 296 -0.62 -11.98 9.82
CA PRO A 296 -0.50 -13.36 9.34
C PRO A 296 0.89 -13.93 9.68
N GLU A 297 1.01 -15.25 9.68
CA GLU A 297 2.30 -15.93 9.87
C GLU A 297 3.36 -15.38 8.91
N SER A 298 3.04 -15.38 7.61
CA SER A 298 3.81 -14.74 6.54
C SER A 298 3.13 -13.47 6.06
N GLY A 299 3.92 -12.43 5.81
CA GLY A 299 3.42 -11.12 5.40
C GLY A 299 3.43 -10.08 6.52
N THR A 300 3.15 -8.86 6.13
CA THR A 300 3.43 -7.68 6.96
C THR A 300 2.19 -6.82 7.17
N ARG A 301 1.08 -7.14 6.49
CA ARG A 301 -0.18 -6.41 6.59
C ARG A 301 -1.00 -6.98 7.74
N PRO A 302 -1.50 -6.16 8.68
CA PRO A 302 -2.34 -6.63 9.76
C PRO A 302 -3.66 -7.20 9.25
N ILE A 303 -4.05 -8.35 9.79
CA ILE A 303 -5.39 -8.93 9.68
C ILE A 303 -6.37 -8.00 10.41
N THR A 304 -6.02 -7.59 11.62
CA THR A 304 -6.82 -6.70 12.48
C THR A 304 -5.91 -5.98 13.48
N MET A 305 -6.46 -5.01 14.21
CA MET A 305 -5.77 -4.25 15.23
C MET A 305 -6.66 -4.03 16.45
N ALA A 306 -6.05 -3.74 17.60
CA ALA A 306 -6.76 -3.27 18.79
C ALA A 306 -5.89 -2.33 19.62
N ARG A 307 -6.52 -1.52 20.48
CA ARG A 307 -5.85 -0.76 21.52
C ARG A 307 -6.09 -1.42 22.87
N THR A 308 -5.05 -1.50 23.69
CA THR A 308 -5.15 -2.03 25.06
C THR A 308 -5.90 -1.05 25.97
N GLY A 309 -6.84 -1.56 26.75
CA GLY A 309 -7.59 -0.80 27.75
C GLY A 309 -6.78 -0.51 29.02
N PRO A 310 -7.37 0.22 30.00
CA PRO A 310 -6.68 0.62 31.24
C PRO A 310 -6.11 -0.54 32.08
N ASP A 311 -6.70 -1.72 31.96
CA ASP A 311 -6.26 -2.96 32.61
C ASP A 311 -5.41 -3.84 31.68
N GLY A 312 -4.91 -3.28 30.57
CA GLY A 312 -4.13 -3.96 29.54
C GLY A 312 -4.93 -4.92 28.66
N SER A 313 -6.25 -5.01 28.83
CA SER A 313 -7.09 -5.91 28.03
C SER A 313 -7.19 -5.46 26.58
N PHE A 314 -7.31 -6.42 25.66
CA PHE A 314 -7.62 -6.16 24.26
C PHE A 314 -8.56 -7.24 23.72
N ARG A 315 -9.27 -6.92 22.63
CA ARG A 315 -10.10 -7.86 21.89
C ARG A 315 -9.87 -7.67 20.40
N VAL A 316 -9.77 -8.77 19.68
CA VAL A 316 -9.62 -8.81 18.22
C VAL A 316 -10.41 -9.98 17.66
N VAL A 317 -10.84 -9.85 16.41
CA VAL A 317 -11.54 -10.91 15.67
C VAL A 317 -10.65 -11.36 14.52
N LEU A 318 -10.37 -12.66 14.45
CA LEU A 318 -9.65 -13.28 13.35
C LEU A 318 -10.65 -13.96 12.41
N PRO A 319 -10.41 -13.95 11.08
CA PRO A 319 -11.35 -14.53 10.13
C PRO A 319 -11.37 -16.07 10.15
N ALA A 320 -10.30 -16.70 10.67
CA ALA A 320 -10.14 -18.13 10.81
C ALA A 320 -9.09 -18.45 11.90
N PRO A 321 -9.09 -19.68 12.44
CA PRO A 321 -8.00 -20.19 13.28
C PRO A 321 -6.67 -20.29 12.52
N GLY A 322 -5.55 -20.34 13.26
CA GLY A 322 -4.22 -20.65 12.72
C GLY A 322 -3.06 -19.85 13.32
N SER A 323 -1.89 -19.99 12.69
CA SER A 323 -0.66 -19.27 13.01
C SER A 323 -0.78 -17.77 12.74
N VAL A 324 -0.57 -16.95 13.76
CA VAL A 324 -0.50 -15.49 13.65
C VAL A 324 0.64 -14.92 14.49
N ARG A 325 0.98 -13.65 14.27
CA ARG A 325 1.93 -12.90 15.09
C ARG A 325 1.26 -11.65 15.67
N PHE A 326 1.28 -11.52 16.99
CA PHE A 326 0.86 -10.29 17.67
C PHE A 326 2.06 -9.35 17.77
N ALA A 327 1.96 -8.16 17.18
CA ALA A 327 2.96 -7.10 17.29
C ALA A 327 2.41 -6.01 18.22
N VAL A 328 3.02 -5.84 19.39
CA VAL A 328 2.50 -5.00 20.47
C VAL A 328 3.46 -3.87 20.79
N GLY A 329 3.03 -2.62 20.71
CA GLY A 329 3.86 -1.45 21.03
C GLY A 329 3.07 -0.15 20.96
N GLU A 330 3.74 0.97 21.21
CA GLU A 330 3.12 2.31 21.12
C GLU A 330 2.86 2.69 19.65
N ASP A 331 3.74 2.25 18.75
CA ASP A 331 3.72 2.54 17.33
C ASP A 331 4.40 1.40 16.53
N PRO A 332 4.29 1.37 15.18
CA PRO A 332 4.89 0.31 14.35
C PRO A 332 6.40 0.07 14.53
N SER A 333 7.16 1.04 15.02
CA SER A 333 8.61 0.98 15.17
C SER A 333 9.10 0.54 16.56
N THR A 334 8.19 0.41 17.53
CA THR A 334 8.49 0.02 18.92
C THR A 334 7.90 -1.34 19.33
N GLN A 335 7.40 -2.11 18.37
CA GLN A 335 6.61 -3.31 18.64
C GLN A 335 7.44 -4.51 19.11
N VAL A 336 6.87 -5.33 19.99
CA VAL A 336 7.36 -6.66 20.35
C VAL A 336 6.49 -7.71 19.65
N LEU A 337 7.12 -8.66 18.96
CA LEU A 337 6.42 -9.76 18.29
C LEU A 337 6.21 -10.97 19.21
N PHE A 338 5.02 -11.55 19.10
CA PHE A 338 4.59 -12.78 19.75
C PHE A 338 3.93 -13.72 18.74
N PRO A 339 4.65 -14.71 18.20
CA PRO A 339 4.04 -15.79 17.44
C PRO A 339 3.08 -16.60 18.31
N ARG A 340 1.89 -16.91 17.78
CA ARG A 340 0.84 -17.66 18.46
C ARG A 340 0.10 -18.55 17.47
N GLU A 341 -0.17 -19.77 17.90
CA GLU A 341 -1.17 -20.63 17.26
C GLU A 341 -2.52 -20.34 17.91
N ILE A 342 -3.51 -19.96 17.11
CA ILE A 342 -4.85 -19.66 17.59
C ILE A 342 -5.80 -20.78 17.16
N ALA A 343 -6.37 -21.49 18.13
CA ALA A 343 -7.36 -22.54 17.88
C ALA A 343 -8.74 -21.96 17.51
N GLY A 344 -9.67 -22.78 17.01
CA GLY A 344 -11.05 -22.37 16.78
C GLY A 344 -11.87 -22.24 18.07
N GLY A 345 -13.00 -21.52 17.99
CA GLY A 345 -13.90 -21.23 19.11
C GLY A 345 -13.57 -19.92 19.85
N ASP A 346 -14.16 -19.71 21.02
CA ASP A 346 -13.88 -18.52 21.84
C ASP A 346 -12.54 -18.66 22.56
N ASN A 347 -11.52 -17.90 22.15
CA ASN A 347 -10.22 -17.89 22.80
C ASN A 347 -10.19 -16.81 23.90
N ALA A 348 -10.65 -17.21 25.09
CA ALA A 348 -10.53 -16.40 26.29
C ALA A 348 -9.18 -16.62 26.97
N GLY A 349 -8.36 -15.56 27.07
CA GLY A 349 -7.22 -15.52 28.01
C GLY A 349 -5.83 -15.55 27.38
N LEU A 350 -5.62 -14.86 26.25
CA LEU A 350 -4.28 -14.69 25.69
C LEU A 350 -3.47 -13.68 26.51
N GLU A 351 -2.38 -14.13 27.13
CA GLU A 351 -1.46 -13.23 27.83
C GLU A 351 -0.22 -12.93 26.98
N LEU A 352 0.04 -11.65 26.75
CA LEU A 352 1.21 -11.15 26.02
C LEU A 352 2.12 -10.38 26.99
N ARG A 353 3.19 -11.03 27.44
CA ARG A 353 4.17 -10.43 28.36
C ARG A 353 5.28 -9.72 27.59
N LEU A 354 5.24 -8.40 27.60
CA LEU A 354 6.33 -7.56 27.17
C LEU A 354 7.55 -7.79 28.06
N PRO A 355 8.74 -7.87 27.48
CA PRO A 355 9.96 -7.86 28.28
C PRO A 355 10.10 -6.49 28.96
N THR A 356 10.87 -6.44 30.04
CA THR A 356 10.93 -5.26 30.93
C THR A 356 12.23 -4.50 30.85
N ALA A 357 13.27 -5.02 30.17
CA ALA A 357 14.52 -4.29 30.04
C ALA A 357 14.33 -3.00 29.22
N SER A 358 15.14 -1.99 29.51
CA SER A 358 15.12 -0.72 28.80
C SER A 358 16.52 -0.14 28.66
N LEU A 359 16.66 0.75 27.67
CA LEU A 359 17.87 1.50 27.42
C LEU A 359 17.51 2.97 27.23
N SER A 360 18.16 3.86 27.98
CA SER A 360 17.96 5.31 27.85
C SER A 360 19.28 6.07 27.87
N GLY A 361 19.24 7.27 27.30
CA GLY A 361 20.44 8.09 27.19
C GLY A 361 20.18 9.47 26.61
N ARG A 362 21.29 10.13 26.26
CA ARG A 362 21.31 11.46 25.67
C ARG A 362 22.27 11.51 24.49
N VAL A 363 21.78 12.01 23.36
CA VAL A 363 22.57 12.33 22.17
C VAL A 363 23.05 13.76 22.29
N LEU A 364 24.35 13.97 22.09
CA LEU A 364 25.01 15.27 22.24
C LEU A 364 25.63 15.71 20.92
N ALA A 365 25.58 17.00 20.65
CA ALA A 365 26.38 17.64 19.62
C ALA A 365 27.83 17.83 20.09
N PRO A 366 28.79 18.15 19.19
CA PRO A 366 30.21 18.33 19.54
C PRO A 366 30.46 19.40 20.63
N ASP A 367 29.59 20.41 20.73
CA ASP A 367 29.66 21.46 21.75
C ASP A 367 29.10 21.03 23.12
N GLY A 368 28.59 19.81 23.23
CA GLY A 368 27.99 19.25 24.44
C GLY A 368 26.50 19.59 24.63
N SER A 369 25.89 20.35 23.72
CA SER A 369 24.45 20.58 23.70
C SER A 369 23.68 19.31 23.31
N GLY A 370 22.38 19.29 23.61
CA GLY A 370 21.50 18.18 23.22
C GLY A 370 21.27 18.16 21.71
N ALA A 371 21.50 17.02 21.07
CA ALA A 371 21.19 16.86 19.65
C ALA A 371 19.74 16.38 19.50
N ALA A 372 18.85 17.31 19.16
CA ALA A 372 17.43 17.03 18.94
C ALA A 372 17.16 16.30 17.62
N GLY A 373 16.04 15.57 17.56
CA GLY A 373 15.53 14.97 16.33
C GLY A 373 16.37 13.82 15.78
N ARG A 374 17.26 13.21 16.57
CA ARG A 374 18.17 12.17 16.08
C ARG A 374 17.54 10.80 16.13
N SER A 375 17.59 10.09 15.01
CA SER A 375 17.23 8.69 14.96
C SER A 375 18.14 7.90 15.89
N VAL A 376 17.51 7.13 16.76
CA VAL A 376 18.14 6.14 17.63
C VAL A 376 17.63 4.78 17.18
N LEU A 377 18.54 3.92 16.73
CA LEU A 377 18.20 2.59 16.20
C LEU A 377 18.94 1.53 17.01
N LEU A 378 18.19 0.59 17.58
CA LEU A 378 18.72 -0.55 18.30
C LEU A 378 18.40 -1.83 17.54
N THR A 379 19.43 -2.63 17.24
CA THR A 379 19.31 -3.88 16.48
C THR A 379 20.04 -4.99 17.24
N PRO A 380 19.41 -6.16 17.48
CA PRO A 380 20.13 -7.32 18.01
C PRO A 380 21.37 -7.65 17.18
N THR A 381 22.46 -8.07 17.82
CA THR A 381 23.73 -8.35 17.12
C THR A 381 23.63 -9.57 16.20
N GLU A 382 22.80 -10.56 16.58
CA GLU A 382 22.53 -11.77 15.80
C GLU A 382 21.71 -11.53 14.52
N GLU A 383 20.99 -10.40 14.48
CA GLU A 383 20.22 -10.02 13.31
C GLU A 383 21.11 -9.34 12.27
N PRO A 384 20.83 -9.50 10.96
CA PRO A 384 21.51 -8.72 9.94
C PRO A 384 21.38 -7.21 10.22
N VAL A 385 22.44 -6.45 9.96
CA VAL A 385 22.35 -4.98 10.03
C VAL A 385 21.34 -4.50 8.99
N GLY A 386 20.57 -3.45 9.28
CA GLY A 386 19.56 -2.96 8.34
C GLY A 386 18.34 -3.87 8.18
N SER A 387 18.23 -4.96 8.96
CA SER A 387 17.00 -5.76 9.07
C SER A 387 15.82 -4.81 9.26
N ARG A 388 14.86 -4.86 8.34
CA ARG A 388 13.58 -4.12 8.47
C ARG A 388 12.49 -5.00 9.03
N ARG A 389 12.86 -6.16 9.61
CA ARG A 389 11.91 -7.07 10.23
C ARG A 389 11.20 -6.34 11.35
N LEU A 390 9.89 -6.23 11.21
CA LEU A 390 9.02 -5.62 12.20
C LEU A 390 9.28 -6.26 13.56
N GLY A 391 9.37 -5.44 14.61
CA GLY A 391 9.57 -5.90 15.97
C GLY A 391 10.91 -6.57 16.29
N VAL A 392 11.86 -6.57 15.37
CA VAL A 392 13.28 -6.92 15.63
C VAL A 392 14.11 -5.66 15.86
N VAL A 393 13.96 -4.68 14.99
CA VAL A 393 14.63 -3.38 15.14
C VAL A 393 13.76 -2.45 15.97
N ARG A 394 14.38 -1.73 16.90
CA ARG A 394 13.72 -0.70 17.71
C ARG A 394 14.21 0.67 17.27
N ARG A 395 13.27 1.58 17.05
CA ARG A 395 13.57 2.96 16.70
C ARG A 395 12.93 3.92 17.69
N THR A 396 13.64 5.01 17.97
CA THR A 396 13.08 6.20 18.59
C THR A 396 13.80 7.44 18.04
N VAL A 397 13.38 8.63 18.47
CA VAL A 397 13.98 9.91 18.11
C VAL A 397 14.34 10.66 19.40
N SER A 398 15.48 11.34 19.43
CA SER A 398 15.83 12.18 20.57
C SER A 398 14.95 13.44 20.68
N ASP A 399 14.58 13.79 21.89
CA ASP A 399 13.82 15.02 22.20
C ASP A 399 14.67 16.29 22.03
N ASP A 400 14.09 17.46 22.28
CA ASP A 400 14.76 18.77 22.16
C ASP A 400 16.01 18.92 23.05
N ALA A 401 16.08 18.18 24.15
CA ALA A 401 17.25 18.14 25.02
C ALA A 401 18.24 17.03 24.62
N GLY A 402 17.93 16.23 23.60
CA GLY A 402 18.70 15.10 23.11
C GLY A 402 18.43 13.80 23.86
N ASN A 403 17.47 13.73 24.78
CA ASN A 403 17.17 12.51 25.52
C ASN A 403 16.38 11.52 24.67
N TRP A 404 16.56 10.23 24.95
CA TRP A 404 15.84 9.15 24.29
C TRP A 404 15.69 7.96 25.22
N ARG A 405 14.68 7.12 24.93
CA ARG A 405 14.42 5.88 25.64
C ARG A 405 13.86 4.83 24.69
N ILE A 406 14.33 3.61 24.83
CA ILE A 406 13.75 2.42 24.21
C ILE A 406 13.39 1.46 25.34
N ALA A 407 12.10 1.17 25.47
CA ALA A 407 11.56 0.22 26.45
C ALA A 407 11.26 -1.13 25.79
N HIS A 408 10.83 -2.09 26.62
CA HIS A 408 10.40 -3.42 26.19
C HIS A 408 11.44 -4.16 25.35
N LEU A 409 12.68 -4.16 25.85
CA LEU A 409 13.81 -4.86 25.27
C LEU A 409 13.96 -6.24 25.90
N ARG A 410 14.26 -7.25 25.08
CA ARG A 410 14.68 -8.57 25.57
C ARG A 410 16.13 -8.51 26.06
N ALA A 411 16.51 -9.41 26.95
CA ALA A 411 17.93 -9.63 27.22
C ALA A 411 18.67 -10.02 25.94
N GLY A 412 19.90 -9.54 25.78
CA GLY A 412 20.71 -9.83 24.59
C GLY A 412 21.80 -8.79 24.35
N THR A 413 22.53 -8.99 23.26
CA THR A 413 23.57 -8.07 22.80
C THR A 413 23.05 -7.29 21.61
N TYR A 414 23.22 -5.98 21.66
CA TYR A 414 22.70 -5.06 20.66
C TYR A 414 23.79 -4.19 20.04
N ARG A 415 23.47 -3.67 18.87
CA ARG A 415 24.13 -2.53 18.25
C ARG A 415 23.20 -1.33 18.32
N LEU A 416 23.73 -0.21 18.81
CA LEU A 416 23.02 1.06 18.92
C LEU A 416 23.60 2.06 17.93
N ARG A 417 22.80 2.50 16.97
CA ARG A 417 23.12 3.55 16.01
C ARG A 417 22.42 4.85 16.41
N LEU A 418 23.15 5.95 16.38
CA LEU A 418 22.69 7.27 16.76
C LEU A 418 23.05 8.27 15.66
N GLY A 419 22.06 9.03 15.19
CA GLY A 419 22.22 10.03 14.13
C GLY A 419 22.38 9.45 12.72
N GLY A 420 22.61 10.35 11.76
CA GLY A 420 22.67 10.15 10.31
C GLY A 420 21.42 9.57 9.67
N ILE A 421 21.37 9.53 8.34
CA ILE A 421 20.12 9.61 7.56
C ILE A 421 19.21 8.38 7.78
N GLY A 422 18.29 8.48 8.75
CA GLY A 422 16.93 7.96 8.63
C GLY A 422 16.03 9.06 8.05
N VAL A 423 14.79 8.72 7.68
CA VAL A 423 13.78 9.65 7.09
C VAL A 423 13.49 10.92 7.93
N VAL A 424 14.06 11.04 9.13
CA VAL A 424 13.71 12.05 10.15
C VAL A 424 14.93 12.82 10.68
N ASP A 425 16.17 12.48 10.29
CA ASP A 425 17.34 13.18 10.83
C ASP A 425 17.54 14.57 10.20
N PRO A 426 17.77 15.63 11.00
CA PRO A 426 18.09 16.96 10.48
C PRO A 426 19.41 16.96 9.69
N ASP A 427 19.42 17.71 8.58
CA ASP A 427 20.65 18.02 7.83
C ASP A 427 21.34 19.26 8.43
N ASP A 428 22.04 19.05 9.53
CA ASP A 428 22.74 20.11 10.26
C ASP A 428 24.22 19.78 10.54
N GLY A 429 24.79 18.91 9.70
CA GLY A 429 26.22 18.62 9.71
C GLY A 429 26.68 17.70 10.84
N LEU A 430 25.77 17.01 11.55
CA LEU A 430 26.15 15.93 12.48
C LEU A 430 26.23 14.57 11.77
N GLY A 431 27.26 13.81 12.11
CA GLY A 431 27.49 12.46 11.59
C GLY A 431 26.81 11.37 12.42
N VAL A 432 27.17 10.11 12.12
CA VAL A 432 26.67 8.92 12.82
C VAL A 432 27.64 8.45 13.90
N ARG A 433 27.09 7.90 14.99
CA ARG A 433 27.85 7.05 15.92
C ARG A 433 27.19 5.69 16.10
N ILE A 434 28.02 4.64 16.15
CA ILE A 434 27.58 3.26 16.38
C ILE A 434 28.29 2.76 17.64
N LEU A 435 27.51 2.34 18.63
CA LEU A 435 27.99 1.57 19.77
C LEU A 435 27.68 0.10 19.50
N ARG A 436 28.69 -0.74 19.68
CA ARG A 436 28.56 -2.20 19.55
C ARG A 436 28.56 -2.83 20.92
N ASP A 437 28.09 -4.07 20.95
CA ASP A 437 28.14 -4.93 22.13
C ASP A 437 27.45 -4.29 23.35
N VAL A 438 26.34 -3.61 23.09
CA VAL A 438 25.46 -3.09 24.14
C VAL A 438 24.71 -4.28 24.71
N VAL A 439 25.25 -4.87 25.77
CA VAL A 439 24.62 -5.98 26.48
C VAL A 439 23.53 -5.44 27.40
N LEU A 440 22.37 -6.09 27.37
CA LEU A 440 21.27 -5.94 28.31
C LEU A 440 20.94 -7.30 28.91
N THR A 441 20.81 -7.33 30.23
CA THR A 441 20.28 -8.47 30.99
C THR A 441 18.77 -8.37 31.15
N ASP A 442 18.12 -9.46 31.55
CA ASP A 442 16.67 -9.49 31.67
C ASP A 442 16.17 -8.49 32.73
N GLY A 443 15.17 -7.70 32.37
CA GLY A 443 14.63 -6.62 33.21
C GLY A 443 15.55 -5.42 33.48
N GLU A 444 16.77 -5.39 32.96
CA GLU A 444 17.75 -4.32 33.22
C GLU A 444 17.22 -2.95 32.79
N GLN A 445 17.30 -1.96 33.68
CA GLN A 445 17.08 -0.55 33.33
C GLN A 445 18.44 0.12 33.14
N ARG A 446 18.93 0.17 31.90
CA ARG A 446 20.23 0.78 31.60
C ARG A 446 20.06 2.24 31.22
N GLU A 447 20.44 3.13 32.13
CA GLU A 447 20.21 4.56 32.00
C GLU A 447 21.49 5.38 31.85
N GLY A 448 21.34 6.63 31.40
CA GLY A 448 22.41 7.62 31.41
C GLY A 448 23.48 7.44 30.34
N LEU A 449 23.21 6.70 29.26
CA LEU A 449 24.15 6.56 28.16
C LEU A 449 24.34 7.91 27.47
N ARG A 450 25.56 8.48 27.48
CA ARG A 450 25.85 9.77 26.83
C ARG A 450 26.69 9.54 25.59
N VAL A 451 26.19 9.97 24.44
CA VAL A 451 26.87 9.76 23.16
C VAL A 451 26.95 11.05 22.38
N THR A 452 28.19 11.52 22.17
CA THR A 452 28.46 12.68 21.32
C THR A 452 28.61 12.24 19.86
N LEU A 453 27.79 12.83 18.98
CA LEU A 453 27.91 12.68 17.53
C LEU A 453 29.09 13.50 17.02
N PRO A 454 29.88 12.98 16.06
CA PRO A 454 30.92 13.77 15.42
C PRO A 454 30.30 14.80 14.46
N VAL A 455 31.08 15.80 14.06
CA VAL A 455 30.79 16.56 12.83
C VAL A 455 30.84 15.58 11.65
N ALA A 456 29.85 15.64 10.77
CA ALA A 456 29.73 14.76 9.63
C ALA A 456 30.96 14.85 8.72
N ALA A 457 31.47 13.69 8.32
CA ALA A 457 32.43 13.60 7.23
C ALA A 457 31.71 13.51 5.88
N GLU A 458 32.43 13.91 4.83
CA GLU A 458 31.97 13.91 3.45
C GLU A 458 32.97 13.13 2.59
N VAL A 459 32.46 12.26 1.71
CA VAL A 459 33.29 11.55 0.74
C VAL A 459 32.79 11.86 -0.67
N ARG A 460 33.65 12.48 -1.46
CA ARG A 460 33.43 12.68 -2.89
C ARG A 460 34.00 11.48 -3.64
N VAL A 461 33.18 10.83 -4.46
CA VAL A 461 33.53 9.57 -5.13
C VAL A 461 33.46 9.75 -6.64
N GLN A 462 34.57 9.49 -7.33
CA GLN A 462 34.60 9.42 -8.79
C GLN A 462 34.52 7.97 -9.22
N VAL A 463 33.58 7.65 -10.10
CA VAL A 463 33.43 6.31 -10.68
C VAL A 463 33.80 6.37 -12.16
N THR A 464 34.75 5.54 -12.59
CA THR A 464 35.20 5.45 -13.98
C THR A 464 35.18 4.01 -14.48
N ASP A 465 35.22 3.82 -15.79
CA ASP A 465 35.55 2.53 -16.40
C ASP A 465 37.08 2.32 -16.47
N ARG A 466 37.50 1.17 -17.03
CA ARG A 466 38.92 0.81 -17.22
C ARG A 466 39.68 1.74 -18.18
N SER A 467 38.98 2.46 -19.06
CA SER A 467 39.58 3.46 -19.96
C SER A 467 39.79 4.80 -19.26
N GLY A 468 39.23 4.99 -18.06
CA GLY A 468 39.23 6.24 -17.31
C GLY A 468 38.05 7.15 -17.65
N ALA A 469 37.10 6.69 -18.49
CA ALA A 469 35.91 7.47 -18.80
C ALA A 469 34.96 7.49 -17.58
N PRO A 470 34.35 8.66 -17.27
CA PRO A 470 33.41 8.77 -16.16
C PRO A 470 32.15 7.93 -16.41
N LEU A 471 31.64 7.30 -15.35
CA LEU A 471 30.42 6.49 -15.41
C LEU A 471 29.28 7.20 -14.68
N PRO A 472 28.28 7.74 -15.40
CA PRO A 472 27.05 8.25 -14.77
C PRO A 472 26.18 7.12 -14.23
N ASP A 473 25.25 7.50 -13.34
CA ASP A 473 24.21 6.64 -12.76
C ASP A 473 24.72 5.45 -11.93
N ALA A 474 26.02 5.37 -11.69
CA ALA A 474 26.62 4.39 -10.79
C ALA A 474 26.14 4.68 -9.36
N LEU A 475 25.60 3.66 -8.72
CA LEU A 475 25.13 3.71 -7.33
C LEU A 475 26.34 3.71 -6.39
N VAL A 476 26.44 4.72 -5.54
CA VAL A 476 27.52 4.89 -4.57
C VAL A 476 26.96 4.88 -3.16
N PHE A 477 27.59 4.12 -2.27
CA PHE A 477 27.23 4.06 -0.85
C PHE A 477 28.42 3.65 0.03
N ALA A 478 28.30 3.91 1.32
CA ALA A 478 29.32 3.61 2.33
C ALA A 478 28.91 2.46 3.26
N ARG A 479 29.87 1.58 3.58
CA ARG A 479 29.75 0.47 4.54
C ARG A 479 30.83 0.53 5.61
N ASP A 480 30.50 0.00 6.78
CA ASP A 480 31.43 -0.23 7.87
C ASP A 480 32.49 -1.30 7.51
N PRO A 481 33.77 -1.17 7.95
CA PRO A 481 34.89 -2.08 7.68
C PRO A 481 34.65 -3.56 7.96
N ASN A 482 33.68 -3.90 8.82
CA ASN A 482 33.35 -5.31 9.11
C ASN A 482 32.40 -5.94 8.08
N GLY A 483 31.96 -5.21 7.06
CA GLY A 483 31.25 -5.78 5.91
C GLY A 483 29.85 -6.33 6.23
N ILE A 484 29.28 -6.04 7.40
CA ILE A 484 27.88 -6.38 7.67
C ILE A 484 26.99 -5.37 6.93
N ASP A 485 26.22 -5.90 6.00
CA ASP A 485 25.34 -5.24 5.04
C ASP A 485 24.08 -4.63 5.71
N GLU A 486 23.47 -3.47 5.39
CA GLU A 486 23.56 -2.49 4.29
C GLU A 486 23.17 -1.06 4.81
N ARG A 487 23.78 0.02 4.29
CA ARG A 487 23.34 1.45 4.37
C ARG A 487 23.44 2.18 5.73
N ILE A 488 24.53 2.01 6.48
CA ILE A 488 24.63 2.52 7.86
C ILE A 488 24.82 4.06 7.96
N TRP A 489 25.42 4.67 6.94
CA TRP A 489 25.91 6.05 7.03
C TRP A 489 25.31 7.07 6.05
N ALA A 490 24.86 6.65 4.86
CA ALA A 490 24.35 7.60 3.84
C ALA A 490 23.26 6.96 2.94
N PRO A 491 22.37 7.78 2.35
CA PRO A 491 21.49 7.37 1.27
C PRO A 491 22.31 6.95 0.05
N GLU A 492 21.67 6.18 -0.81
CA GLU A 492 22.19 5.85 -2.12
C GLU A 492 22.29 7.12 -2.97
N VAL A 493 23.50 7.42 -3.43
CA VAL A 493 23.74 8.56 -4.33
C VAL A 493 24.19 8.01 -5.66
N ARG A 494 23.65 8.55 -6.76
CA ARG A 494 24.08 8.21 -8.10
C ARG A 494 25.12 9.21 -8.58
N THR A 495 26.09 8.73 -9.35
CA THR A 495 27.06 9.61 -10.01
C THR A 495 26.39 10.45 -11.08
N GLY A 496 26.82 11.71 -11.21
CA GLY A 496 26.42 12.59 -12.29
C GLY A 496 27.10 12.24 -13.62
N SER A 497 26.84 13.05 -14.66
CA SER A 497 27.46 12.92 -15.99
C SER A 497 28.99 13.01 -15.98
N ASP A 498 29.57 13.63 -14.95
CA ASP A 498 31.01 13.73 -14.71
C ASP A 498 31.59 12.53 -13.94
N GLY A 499 30.75 11.54 -13.60
CA GLY A 499 31.11 10.35 -12.85
C GLY A 499 31.30 10.61 -11.35
N TRP A 500 30.96 11.80 -10.83
CA TRP A 500 31.10 12.13 -9.41
C TRP A 500 29.80 11.99 -8.62
N ALA A 501 29.93 11.52 -7.38
CA ALA A 501 28.88 11.51 -6.36
C ALA A 501 29.45 12.03 -5.03
N THR A 502 28.59 12.54 -4.14
CA THR A 502 29.00 13.02 -2.81
C THR A 502 28.17 12.31 -1.74
N LEU A 503 28.86 11.62 -0.83
CA LEU A 503 28.28 10.98 0.34
C LEU A 503 28.48 11.88 1.56
N GLY A 504 27.40 12.47 2.07
CA GLY A 504 27.39 13.26 3.30
C GLY A 504 26.87 12.50 4.52
N GLY A 505 26.89 13.14 5.69
CA GLY A 505 26.33 12.60 6.94
C GLY A 505 27.14 11.44 7.56
N LEU A 506 28.36 11.21 7.11
CA LEU A 506 29.15 10.05 7.51
C LEU A 506 29.73 10.23 8.92
N GLY A 507 29.82 9.13 9.65
CA GLY A 507 30.56 9.07 10.92
C GLY A 507 32.07 9.02 10.73
N THR A 508 32.80 9.03 11.84
CA THR A 508 34.27 8.86 11.85
C THR A 508 34.67 7.39 11.87
N GLY A 509 35.84 7.07 11.31
CA GLY A 509 36.45 5.75 11.34
C GLY A 509 36.77 5.22 9.95
N ARG A 510 37.19 3.96 9.88
CA ARG A 510 37.39 3.28 8.61
C ARG A 510 36.03 3.05 7.94
N VAL A 511 35.99 3.16 6.61
CA VAL A 511 34.81 2.95 5.75
C VAL A 511 35.22 2.22 4.48
N THR A 512 34.32 1.41 3.96
CA THR A 512 34.38 0.87 2.60
C THR A 512 33.35 1.58 1.73
N ILE A 513 33.79 2.29 0.71
CA ILE A 513 32.95 2.89 -0.31
C ILE A 513 32.74 1.86 -1.42
N LEU A 514 31.50 1.65 -1.83
CA LEU A 514 31.15 0.77 -2.94
C LEU A 514 30.55 1.58 -4.08
N ALA A 515 30.85 1.17 -5.30
CA ALA A 515 30.19 1.64 -6.52
C ALA A 515 29.62 0.44 -7.28
N VAL A 516 28.38 0.56 -7.75
CA VAL A 516 27.66 -0.48 -8.49
C VAL A 516 27.00 0.13 -9.73
N LEU A 517 27.17 -0.50 -10.89
CA LEU A 517 26.49 -0.13 -12.13
C LEU A 517 26.16 -1.39 -12.94
N GLY A 518 24.89 -1.79 -12.93
CA GLY A 518 24.48 -3.10 -13.44
C GLY A 518 25.07 -4.23 -12.60
N ASP A 519 25.75 -5.17 -13.25
CA ASP A 519 26.48 -6.29 -12.63
C ASP A 519 27.90 -5.91 -12.16
N ARG A 520 28.40 -4.74 -12.58
CA ARG A 520 29.73 -4.26 -12.24
C ARG A 520 29.77 -3.68 -10.84
N ARG A 521 30.77 -4.09 -10.07
CA ARG A 521 30.99 -3.65 -8.70
C ARG A 521 32.47 -3.48 -8.39
N ALA A 522 32.79 -2.40 -7.68
CA ALA A 522 34.12 -2.16 -7.14
C ALA A 522 34.02 -1.44 -5.80
N ARG A 523 35.12 -1.45 -5.04
CA ARG A 523 35.17 -0.88 -3.70
C ARG A 523 36.50 -0.22 -3.41
N ALA A 524 36.47 0.80 -2.56
CA ALA A 524 37.65 1.45 -2.01
C ALA A 524 37.51 1.56 -0.49
N ARG A 525 38.63 1.52 0.23
CA ARG A 525 38.66 1.71 1.69
C ARG A 525 39.32 3.03 2.00
N THR A 526 38.74 3.79 2.92
CA THR A 526 39.32 5.03 3.43
C THR A 526 39.04 5.17 4.92
N ALA A 527 39.68 6.14 5.58
CA ALA A 527 39.42 6.51 6.96
C ALA A 527 38.93 7.96 7.01
N LEU A 528 37.88 8.20 7.80
CA LEU A 528 37.24 9.50 7.95
C LEU A 528 37.45 10.05 9.35
N SER A 529 37.83 11.31 9.45
CA SER A 529 37.81 12.08 10.69
C SER A 529 36.63 13.05 10.68
N ALA A 530 36.31 13.64 11.84
CA ALA A 530 35.14 14.50 11.96
C ALA A 530 35.29 15.76 11.08
N GLY A 531 34.29 16.04 10.25
CA GLY A 531 34.31 17.18 9.32
C GLY A 531 35.23 17.01 8.10
N ASP A 532 35.89 15.86 7.93
CA ASP A 532 36.79 15.63 6.80
C ASP A 532 36.02 15.62 5.48
N ARG A 533 36.65 16.18 4.43
CA ARG A 533 36.26 15.99 3.04
C ARG A 533 37.30 15.13 2.35
N THR A 534 36.92 13.91 1.97
CA THR A 534 37.83 12.93 1.37
C THR A 534 37.43 12.65 -0.08
N GLU A 535 38.40 12.61 -0.99
CA GLU A 535 38.15 12.15 -2.36
C GLU A 535 38.56 10.69 -2.55
N VAL A 536 37.73 9.92 -3.23
CA VAL A 536 37.96 8.51 -3.53
C VAL A 536 37.69 8.27 -5.02
N ARG A 537 38.58 7.54 -5.69
CA ARG A 537 38.36 7.09 -7.07
C ARG A 537 38.13 5.59 -7.11
N ILE A 538 37.10 5.16 -7.83
CA ILE A 538 36.73 3.76 -8.01
C ILE A 538 36.63 3.46 -9.50
N THR A 539 37.36 2.46 -9.96
CA THR A 539 37.29 1.97 -11.33
C THR A 539 36.45 0.69 -11.37
N LEU A 540 35.36 0.70 -12.13
CA LEU A 540 34.54 -0.49 -12.36
C LEU A 540 35.16 -1.37 -13.46
N PRO A 541 35.07 -2.70 -13.32
CA PRO A 541 35.63 -3.65 -14.28
C PRO A 541 34.94 -3.63 -15.65
#